data_AF-A0A182AQ17-F1
#
_entry.id   AF-A0A182AQ17-F1
#
_cell.length_a   1.000
_cell.length_b   1.000
_cell.length_c   1.000
_cell.angle_alpha   90.00
_cell.angle_beta   90.00
_cell.angle_gamma   90.00
#
_symmetry.space_group_name_H-M   'P 1'
#
loop_
_entity.id
_entity.type
_entity.pdbx_description
1 polymer ?
#
loop_
_entity_poly.entity_id
_entity_poly.type
_entity_poly.pdbx_seq_one_letter_code
_entity_poly.pdbx_strand_id
1 'polypeptide(L)'
;MYQATDSLLGGPFRQADANLAAPLPPFFLPSPARPSWLSPSLGLPALLALVGGSLAFTNPGPDEFADYAGGRLVQEITAQVCEGDRLPSLLRLALTNCSELVASQRQALGAVVLQQTRRTNLGLFSLYHSDLGGQQVLRWRVPRLKATVVGVAGQFVLVQGGEAEPDSDAEADAEP
;
A
#
# COMPACT_ATOMS: atom_id res chain seq x y z
N MET A 1 38.41 -49.62 -55.56
CA MET A 1 39.27 -50.73 -56.04
C MET A 1 40.19 -51.07 -54.89
N TYR A 2 39.94 -52.11 -54.09
CA TYR A 2 39.92 -53.52 -54.47
C TYR A 2 38.75 -54.29 -53.83
N GLN A 3 38.13 -55.17 -54.63
CA GLN A 3 37.41 -56.35 -54.15
C GLN A 3 38.36 -57.55 -54.19
N ALA A 4 38.18 -58.47 -53.24
CA ALA A 4 38.32 -59.93 -53.38
C ALA A 4 37.67 -60.54 -52.12
N THR A 5 36.49 -61.19 -52.16
CA THR A 5 36.22 -62.61 -52.51
C THR A 5 37.12 -63.57 -51.72
N ASP A 6 36.68 -64.65 -51.08
CA ASP A 6 35.42 -65.39 -50.96
C ASP A 6 35.69 -66.44 -49.87
N SER A 7 34.68 -67.26 -49.53
CA SER A 7 34.79 -68.55 -48.87
C SER A 7 34.79 -68.54 -47.34
N LEU A 8 34.01 -69.36 -46.63
CA LEU A 8 32.86 -70.22 -46.88
C LEU A 8 32.68 -70.95 -45.54
N LEU A 9 31.45 -71.41 -45.29
CA LEU A 9 31.15 -72.59 -44.46
C LEU A 9 31.36 -72.49 -42.94
N GLY A 10 30.21 -72.39 -42.25
CA GLY A 10 29.82 -73.50 -41.38
C GLY A 10 30.05 -73.29 -39.88
N GLY A 11 29.01 -72.81 -39.20
CA GLY A 11 28.89 -72.95 -37.75
C GLY A 11 27.46 -72.67 -37.31
N PRO A 12 26.71 -73.67 -36.81
CA PRO A 12 25.31 -73.52 -36.49
C PRO A 12 25.10 -72.70 -35.22
N PHE A 13 23.99 -71.98 -35.27
CA PHE A 13 23.36 -71.22 -34.21
C PHE A 13 23.20 -72.00 -32.89
N ARG A 14 23.35 -71.22 -31.81
CA ARG A 14 22.54 -71.22 -30.57
C ARG A 14 22.35 -72.53 -29.81
N GLN A 15 22.82 -72.50 -28.56
CA GLN A 15 21.91 -72.44 -27.42
C GLN A 15 22.62 -71.79 -26.23
N ALA A 16 22.32 -70.52 -25.97
CA ALA A 16 22.61 -69.91 -24.67
C ALA A 16 21.32 -70.02 -23.87
N ASP A 17 21.41 -70.64 -22.70
CA ASP A 17 20.31 -70.93 -21.79
C ASP A 17 19.52 -69.66 -21.45
N ALA A 18 18.32 -69.57 -22.01
CA ALA A 18 17.32 -68.58 -21.65
C ALA A 18 16.65 -68.99 -20.33
N ASN A 19 17.37 -68.98 -19.21
CA ASN A 19 16.78 -69.28 -17.90
C ASN A 19 17.47 -68.53 -16.75
N LEU A 20 17.59 -67.20 -16.86
CA LEU A 20 17.81 -66.32 -15.70
C LEU A 20 17.22 -64.93 -15.97
N ALA A 21 15.90 -64.86 -16.04
CA ALA A 21 15.17 -63.60 -15.90
C ALA A 21 13.85 -63.90 -15.18
N ALA A 22 13.92 -64.07 -13.86
CA ALA A 22 12.72 -63.92 -13.06
C ALA A 22 12.22 -62.47 -13.24
N PRO A 23 10.95 -62.24 -13.63
CA PRO A 23 10.44 -60.88 -13.65
C PRO A 23 10.43 -60.37 -12.21
N LEU A 24 11.14 -59.27 -11.96
CA LEU A 24 10.99 -58.54 -10.70
C LEU A 24 9.50 -58.19 -10.55
N PRO A 25 8.91 -58.38 -9.35
CA PRO A 25 7.53 -57.96 -9.15
C PRO A 25 7.44 -56.46 -9.43
N PRO A 26 6.35 -55.96 -10.06
CA PRO A 26 6.17 -54.52 -10.19
C PRO A 26 6.12 -53.95 -8.78
N PHE A 27 7.16 -53.21 -8.40
CA PHE A 27 7.12 -52.35 -7.23
C PHE A 27 6.03 -51.31 -7.53
N PHE A 28 4.82 -51.60 -7.09
CA PHE A 28 3.74 -50.63 -6.97
C PHE A 28 4.22 -49.60 -5.96
N LEU A 29 4.85 -48.53 -6.45
CA LEU A 29 4.97 -47.31 -5.67
C LEU A 29 3.53 -46.88 -5.37
N PRO A 30 3.10 -46.82 -4.10
CA PRO A 30 1.81 -46.22 -3.80
C PRO A 30 1.87 -44.80 -4.35
N SER A 31 0.96 -44.47 -5.28
CA SER A 31 0.74 -43.08 -5.66
C SER A 31 0.59 -42.28 -4.37
N PRO A 32 1.34 -41.18 -4.17
CA PRO A 32 1.09 -40.32 -3.02
C PRO A 32 -0.36 -39.86 -3.15
N ALA A 33 -1.23 -40.39 -2.29
CA ALA A 33 -2.60 -39.94 -2.20
C ALA A 33 -2.52 -38.46 -1.88
N ARG A 34 -2.81 -37.61 -2.87
CA ARG A 34 -2.95 -36.17 -2.62
C ARG A 34 -4.03 -36.05 -1.55
N PRO A 35 -3.72 -35.48 -0.38
CA PRO A 35 -4.73 -35.30 0.65
C PRO A 35 -5.92 -34.58 0.03
N SER A 36 -7.09 -35.22 -0.01
CA SER A 36 -8.33 -34.66 -0.58
C SER A 36 -8.81 -33.34 0.08
N TRP A 37 -8.16 -32.98 1.19
CA TRP A 37 -8.38 -31.85 2.07
C TRP A 37 -7.51 -30.65 1.66
N LEU A 38 -6.57 -30.84 0.73
CA LEU A 38 -5.96 -29.76 -0.07
C LEU A 38 -6.85 -29.41 -1.26
N SER A 39 -8.17 -29.35 -1.07
CA SER A 39 -9.05 -28.75 -2.06
C SER A 39 -8.79 -27.25 -2.08
N PRO A 40 -8.26 -26.68 -3.19
CA PRO A 40 -7.91 -25.25 -3.26
C PRO A 40 -9.14 -24.33 -3.09
N SER A 41 -10.35 -24.90 -3.20
CA SER A 41 -11.63 -24.21 -3.03
C SER A 41 -11.86 -23.65 -1.62
N LEU A 42 -11.17 -24.13 -0.59
CA LEU A 42 -11.31 -23.62 0.78
C LEU A 42 -10.08 -22.84 1.30
N GLY A 43 -8.89 -23.08 0.74
CA GLY A 43 -7.65 -22.44 1.22
C GLY A 43 -7.57 -20.95 0.88
N LEU A 44 -7.84 -20.59 -0.38
CA LEU A 44 -7.80 -19.19 -0.83
C LEU A 44 -8.81 -18.27 -0.13
N PRO A 45 -10.12 -18.62 0.01
CA PRO A 45 -11.06 -17.75 0.69
C PRO A 45 -10.73 -17.60 2.18
N ALA A 46 -10.25 -18.66 2.85
CA ALA A 46 -9.82 -18.58 4.25
C ALA A 46 -8.63 -17.63 4.43
N LEU A 47 -7.64 -17.70 3.52
CA LEU A 47 -6.51 -16.77 3.52
C LEU A 47 -6.95 -15.33 3.29
N LEU A 48 -7.81 -15.08 2.29
CA LEU A 48 -8.34 -13.74 2.00
C LEU A 48 -9.15 -13.18 3.17
N ALA A 49 -9.94 -14.01 3.85
CA ALA A 49 -10.67 -13.61 5.04
C ALA A 49 -9.75 -13.22 6.19
N LEU A 50 -8.68 -13.99 6.42
CA LEU A 50 -7.68 -13.67 7.46
C LEU A 50 -6.94 -12.37 7.12
N VAL A 51 -6.44 -12.23 5.90
CA VAL A 51 -5.72 -11.03 5.47
C VAL A 51 -6.65 -9.82 5.48
N GLY A 52 -7.80 -9.91 4.82
CA GLY A 52 -8.78 -8.83 4.76
C GLY A 52 -9.31 -8.44 6.13
N GLY A 53 -9.58 -9.41 7.01
CA GLY A 53 -9.96 -9.17 8.40
C GLY A 53 -8.87 -8.45 9.19
N SER A 54 -7.60 -8.82 9.02
CA SER A 54 -6.47 -8.14 9.68
C SER A 54 -6.29 -6.70 9.21
N LEU A 55 -6.45 -6.44 7.90
CA LEU A 55 -6.37 -5.08 7.35
C LEU A 55 -7.54 -4.23 7.85
N ALA A 56 -8.75 -4.80 7.86
CA ALA A 56 -9.92 -4.10 8.37
C ALA A 56 -9.80 -3.78 9.86
N PHE A 57 -9.25 -4.70 10.66
CA PHE A 57 -9.03 -4.50 12.08
C PHE A 57 -7.95 -3.45 12.37
N THR A 58 -6.90 -3.39 11.54
CA THR A 58 -5.80 -2.42 11.68
C THR A 58 -6.05 -1.12 10.90
N ASN A 59 -7.21 -0.96 10.27
CA ASN A 59 -7.56 0.25 9.54
C ASN A 59 -7.73 1.42 10.52
N PRO A 60 -6.88 2.47 10.44
CA PRO A 60 -6.83 3.49 11.48
C PRO A 60 -8.12 4.31 11.56
N GLY A 61 -8.42 4.80 12.77
CA GLY A 61 -9.60 5.59 13.09
C GLY A 61 -9.42 7.10 12.92
N PRO A 62 -10.39 7.90 13.40
CA PRO A 62 -10.32 9.36 13.35
C PRO A 62 -9.33 9.95 14.36
N ASP A 63 -9.16 9.32 15.53
CA ASP A 63 -8.27 9.83 16.58
C ASP A 63 -6.80 9.65 16.17
N GLU A 64 -6.45 8.49 15.60
CA GLU A 64 -5.11 8.23 15.06
C GLU A 64 -4.81 9.17 13.88
N PHE A 65 -5.83 9.53 13.10
CA PHE A 65 -5.68 10.53 12.05
C PHE A 65 -5.41 11.93 12.62
N ALA A 66 -6.12 12.34 13.67
CA ALA A 66 -5.89 13.62 14.33
C ALA A 66 -4.45 13.72 14.88
N ASP A 67 -3.93 12.63 15.46
CA ASP A 67 -2.56 12.56 15.95
C ASP A 67 -1.52 12.68 14.82
N TYR A 68 -1.75 11.99 13.70
CA TYR A 68 -0.93 12.09 12.49
C TYR A 68 -0.95 13.50 11.92
N ALA A 69 -2.15 14.05 11.68
CA ALA A 69 -2.36 15.36 11.07
C ALA A 69 -1.81 16.49 11.94
N GLY A 70 -2.04 16.44 13.26
CA GLY A 70 -1.47 17.39 14.21
C GLY A 70 0.05 17.36 14.21
N GLY A 71 0.67 16.17 14.17
CA GLY A 71 2.11 16.02 14.07
C GLY A 71 2.70 16.62 12.79
N ARG A 72 2.06 16.35 11.64
CA ARG A 72 2.45 16.95 10.35
C ARG A 72 2.32 18.47 10.36
N LEU A 73 1.23 19.00 10.91
CA LEU A 73 1.00 20.44 10.94
C LEU A 73 1.99 21.17 11.85
N VAL A 74 2.34 20.60 13.00
CA VAL A 74 3.40 21.13 13.87
C VAL A 74 4.74 21.19 13.12
N GLN A 75 5.08 20.15 12.38
CA GLN A 75 6.32 20.11 11.59
C GLN A 75 6.35 21.21 10.53
N GLU A 76 5.26 21.37 9.78
CA GLU A 76 5.15 22.39 8.73
C GLU A 76 5.12 23.82 9.29
N ILE A 77 4.37 24.08 10.35
CA ILE A 77 4.34 25.41 11.00
C ILE A 77 5.70 25.74 11.57
N THR A 78 6.37 24.79 12.22
CA THR A 78 7.70 25.05 12.78
C THR A 78 8.69 25.42 11.67
N ALA A 79 8.75 24.63 10.60
CA ALA A 79 9.67 24.88 9.48
C ALA A 79 9.37 26.18 8.72
N GLN A 80 8.09 26.47 8.44
CA GLN A 80 7.72 27.61 7.59
C GLN A 80 7.53 28.93 8.35
N VAL A 81 7.05 28.85 9.60
CA VAL A 81 6.66 30.03 10.39
C VAL A 81 7.70 30.31 11.47
N CYS A 82 8.04 29.34 12.31
CA CYS A 82 8.97 29.57 13.42
C CYS A 82 10.43 29.72 12.96
N GLU A 83 10.86 28.90 12.00
CA GLU A 83 12.24 28.90 11.46
C GLU A 83 12.37 29.73 10.17
N GLY A 84 11.24 30.03 9.51
CA GLY A 84 11.19 30.80 8.28
C GLY A 84 11.08 32.32 8.49
N ASP A 85 11.28 33.08 7.41
CA ASP A 85 11.22 34.54 7.47
C ASP A 85 9.80 35.14 7.44
N ARG A 86 8.75 34.30 7.50
CA ARG A 86 7.35 34.76 7.39
C ARG A 86 6.83 35.48 8.63
N LEU A 87 7.52 35.39 9.77
CA LEU A 87 7.13 36.10 10.99
C LEU A 87 7.67 37.55 10.98
N PRO A 88 6.82 38.56 11.23
CA PRO A 88 7.28 39.93 11.50
C PRO A 88 8.19 39.97 12.73
N SER A 89 9.19 40.85 12.74
CA SER A 89 10.22 40.93 13.80
C SER A 89 9.65 41.09 15.22
N LEU A 90 8.55 41.82 15.36
CA LEU A 90 7.85 41.99 16.65
C LEU A 90 7.21 40.69 17.15
N LEU A 91 6.68 39.87 16.23
CA LEU A 91 6.04 38.61 16.57
C LEU A 91 7.06 37.54 16.96
N ARG A 92 8.26 37.57 16.35
CA ARG A 92 9.40 36.73 16.78
C ARG A 92 9.84 37.07 18.21
N LEU A 93 9.80 38.35 18.59
CA LEU A 93 10.12 38.80 19.95
C LEU A 93 9.08 38.35 20.98
N ALA A 94 7.80 38.29 20.59
CA ALA A 94 6.71 37.82 21.44
C ALA A 94 6.64 36.29 21.55
N LEU A 95 7.11 35.56 20.52
CA LEU A 95 7.09 34.10 20.42
C LEU A 95 8.49 33.50 20.60
N THR A 96 9.13 33.81 21.74
CA THR A 96 10.52 33.41 22.04
C THR A 96 10.74 31.90 21.95
N ASN A 97 9.71 31.10 22.24
CA ASN A 97 9.71 29.63 22.12
C ASN A 97 8.62 29.13 21.15
N CYS A 98 8.53 29.73 19.96
CA CYS A 98 7.52 29.41 18.95
C CYS A 98 7.36 27.88 18.70
N SER A 99 8.47 27.15 18.56
CA SER A 99 8.45 25.70 18.31
C SER A 99 7.82 24.90 19.45
N GLU A 100 8.16 25.23 20.70
CA GLU A 100 7.60 24.59 21.89
C GLU A 100 6.10 24.90 22.04
N LEU A 101 5.70 26.13 21.74
CA LEU A 101 4.30 26.54 21.78
C LEU A 101 3.47 25.82 20.71
N VAL A 102 3.99 25.69 19.49
CA VAL A 102 3.30 24.97 18.41
C VAL A 102 3.22 23.47 18.73
N ALA A 103 4.30 22.89 19.25
CA ALA A 103 4.33 21.49 19.67
C ALA A 103 3.33 21.18 20.79
N SER A 104 3.17 22.07 21.77
CA SER A 104 2.18 21.90 22.84
C SER A 104 0.72 21.94 22.35
N GLN A 105 0.47 22.56 21.19
CA GLN A 105 -0.85 22.63 20.57
C GLN A 105 -1.13 21.51 19.57
N ARG A 106 -0.26 20.50 19.45
CA ARG A 106 -0.41 19.38 18.50
C ARG A 106 -1.82 18.78 18.50
N GLN A 107 -2.38 18.53 19.68
CA GLN A 107 -3.71 17.91 19.83
C GLN A 107 -4.83 18.84 19.34
N ALA A 108 -4.76 20.12 19.70
CA ALA A 108 -5.74 21.12 19.24
C ALA A 108 -5.68 21.31 17.72
N LEU A 109 -4.46 21.36 17.16
CA LEU A 109 -4.22 21.42 15.73
C LEU A 109 -4.79 20.18 15.01
N GLY A 110 -4.55 18.98 15.55
CA GLY A 110 -5.11 17.74 15.04
C GLY A 110 -6.64 17.72 15.06
N ALA A 111 -7.26 18.19 16.14
CA ALA A 111 -8.71 18.27 16.27
C ALA A 111 -9.34 19.24 15.24
N VAL A 112 -8.69 20.39 14.98
CA VAL A 112 -9.13 21.34 13.96
C VAL A 112 -9.09 20.71 12.57
N VAL A 113 -8.00 20.02 12.23
CA VAL A 113 -7.89 19.33 10.94
C VAL A 113 -8.95 18.24 10.83
N LEU A 114 -9.17 17.46 11.90
CA LEU A 114 -10.20 16.41 11.91
C LEU A 114 -11.60 16.97 11.66
N GLN A 115 -11.94 18.13 12.26
CA GLN A 115 -13.23 18.80 12.03
C GLN A 115 -13.45 19.22 10.58
N GLN A 116 -12.37 19.56 9.86
CA GLN A 116 -12.39 19.94 8.44
C GLN A 116 -12.09 18.75 7.51
N THR A 117 -12.10 17.52 8.04
CA THR A 117 -11.79 16.32 7.26
C THR A 117 -13.02 15.42 7.16
N ARG A 118 -13.31 14.97 5.94
CA ARG A 118 -14.30 13.94 5.68
C ARG A 118 -13.63 12.57 5.56
N ARG A 119 -14.05 11.63 6.41
CA ARG A 119 -13.59 10.23 6.38
C ARG A 119 -14.55 9.35 5.58
N THR A 120 -14.00 8.54 4.68
CA THR A 120 -14.70 7.47 3.97
C THR A 120 -14.01 6.14 4.28
N ASN A 121 -14.63 5.29 5.11
CA ASN A 121 -14.10 3.97 5.44
C ASN A 121 -14.55 2.95 4.38
N LEU A 122 -13.60 2.24 3.77
CA LEU A 122 -13.81 1.25 2.71
C LEU A 122 -13.51 -0.18 3.20
N GLY A 123 -13.46 -0.40 4.52
CA GLY A 123 -13.16 -1.67 5.16
C GLY A 123 -11.66 -1.89 5.29
N LEU A 124 -10.98 -2.18 4.19
CA LEU A 124 -9.53 -2.48 4.16
C LEU A 124 -8.64 -1.24 4.34
N PHE A 125 -9.18 -0.08 4.00
CA PHE A 125 -8.51 1.21 4.10
C PHE A 125 -9.56 2.32 4.31
N SER A 126 -9.10 3.51 4.64
CA SER A 126 -9.91 4.71 4.82
C SER A 126 -9.34 5.85 3.99
N LEU A 127 -10.21 6.67 3.41
CA LEU A 127 -9.85 7.91 2.75
C LEU A 127 -10.18 9.09 3.67
N TYR A 128 -9.27 10.04 3.75
CA TYR A 128 -9.41 11.28 4.50
C TYR A 128 -9.21 12.42 3.54
N HIS A 129 -10.29 13.15 3.27
CA HIS A 129 -10.26 14.31 2.41
C HIS A 129 -10.44 15.57 3.26
N SER A 130 -9.46 16.46 3.22
CA SER A 130 -9.43 17.69 4.01
C SER A 130 -9.47 18.89 3.07
N ASP A 131 -10.32 19.86 3.39
CA ASP A 131 -10.40 21.17 2.73
C ASP A 131 -10.14 22.23 3.79
N LEU A 132 -8.97 22.88 3.73
CA LEU A 132 -8.51 23.84 4.72
C LEU A 132 -8.44 25.24 4.08
N GLY A 133 -8.96 26.26 4.73
CA GLY A 133 -8.81 27.65 4.29
C GLY A 133 -9.92 28.14 3.37
N GLY A 134 -9.61 29.11 2.50
CA GLY A 134 -10.58 29.81 1.65
C GLY A 134 -11.33 30.96 2.35
N GLN A 135 -11.09 31.16 3.65
CA GLN A 135 -11.72 32.23 4.42
C GLN A 135 -10.92 33.53 4.29
N GLN A 136 -11.60 34.65 4.09
CA GLN A 136 -10.96 35.97 4.18
C GLN A 136 -10.84 36.37 5.65
N VAL A 137 -9.61 36.51 6.13
CA VAL A 137 -9.34 36.97 7.49
C VAL A 137 -8.63 38.31 7.37
N LEU A 138 -9.32 39.40 7.74
CA LEU A 138 -8.88 40.77 7.47
C LEU A 138 -8.66 41.01 5.95
N ARG A 139 -7.66 41.84 5.60
CA ARG A 139 -7.21 42.07 4.21
C ARG A 139 -6.34 40.93 3.64
N TRP A 140 -6.24 39.80 4.35
CA TRP A 140 -5.42 38.66 3.95
C TRP A 140 -6.29 37.47 3.54
N ARG A 141 -5.97 36.85 2.40
CA ARG A 141 -6.69 35.69 1.86
C ARG A 141 -5.95 34.43 2.26
N VAL A 142 -6.60 33.57 3.05
CA VAL A 142 -6.03 32.27 3.41
C VAL A 142 -6.14 31.34 2.20
N PRO A 143 -5.02 30.81 1.66
CA PRO A 143 -5.06 29.91 0.52
C PRO A 143 -5.90 28.67 0.87
N ARG A 144 -6.69 28.22 -0.09
CA ARG A 144 -7.49 27.00 0.06
C ARG A 144 -6.58 25.82 -0.23
N LEU A 145 -6.40 24.93 0.72
CA LEU A 145 -5.52 23.77 0.63
C LEU A 145 -6.39 22.52 0.62
N LYS A 146 -6.20 21.67 -0.38
CA LYS A 146 -6.84 20.36 -0.44
C LYS A 146 -5.79 19.30 -0.17
N ALA A 147 -6.11 18.39 0.74
CA ALA A 147 -5.27 17.26 1.07
C ALA A 147 -6.08 15.97 1.07
N THR A 148 -5.52 14.92 0.47
CA THR A 148 -6.07 13.57 0.50
C THR A 148 -5.05 12.62 1.10
N VAL A 149 -5.45 11.98 2.19
CA VAL A 149 -4.65 11.01 2.93
C VAL A 149 -5.35 9.66 2.91
N VAL A 150 -4.59 8.58 2.69
CA VAL A 150 -5.06 7.21 2.78
C VAL A 150 -4.57 6.60 4.08
N GLY A 151 -5.49 6.08 4.89
CA GLY A 151 -5.20 5.24 6.05
C GLY A 151 -5.29 3.77 5.69
N VAL A 152 -4.23 2.99 5.89
CA VAL A 152 -4.20 1.56 5.58
C VAL A 152 -3.22 0.83 6.50
N ALA A 153 -3.62 -0.33 7.04
CA ALA A 153 -2.77 -1.17 7.88
C ALA A 153 -2.03 -0.40 9.01
N GLY A 154 -2.74 0.48 9.71
CA GLY A 154 -2.21 1.31 10.80
C GLY A 154 -1.29 2.46 10.37
N GLN A 155 -1.18 2.74 9.07
CA GLN A 155 -0.32 3.79 8.52
C GLN A 155 -1.14 4.83 7.77
N PHE A 156 -0.58 6.05 7.62
CA PHE A 156 -1.15 7.14 6.85
C PHE A 156 -0.20 7.56 5.73
N VAL A 157 -0.72 7.73 4.52
CA VAL A 157 0.03 8.17 3.35
C VAL A 157 -0.67 9.36 2.71
N LEU A 158 0.05 10.49 2.58
CA LEU A 158 -0.43 11.64 1.82
C LEU A 158 -0.33 11.31 0.33
N VAL A 159 -1.46 11.29 -0.37
CA VAL A 159 -1.53 10.98 -1.80
C VAL A 159 -1.56 12.24 -2.64
N GLN A 160 -2.30 13.25 -2.17
CA GLN A 160 -2.40 14.54 -2.83
C GLN A 160 -2.38 15.63 -1.77
N GLY A 161 -1.60 16.68 -2.00
CA GLY A 161 -1.56 17.87 -1.17
C GLY A 161 -1.17 19.05 -2.04
N GLY A 162 -1.97 20.09 -2.04
CA GLY A 162 -1.70 21.28 -2.83
C GLY A 162 -2.69 22.41 -2.55
N GLU A 163 -2.36 23.59 -3.04
CA GLU A 163 -3.30 24.69 -3.14
C GLU A 163 -4.40 24.27 -4.13
N ALA A 164 -5.65 24.46 -3.74
CA ALA A 164 -6.76 24.34 -4.66
C ALA A 164 -6.68 25.52 -5.63
N GLU A 165 -6.14 25.26 -6.82
CA GLU A 165 -6.29 26.18 -7.94
C GLU A 165 -7.80 26.46 -8.14
N PRO A 166 -8.20 27.72 -8.31
CA PRO A 166 -9.58 28.06 -8.62
C PRO A 166 -9.93 27.38 -9.95
N ASP A 167 -11.04 26.63 -9.95
CA ASP A 167 -11.58 25.92 -11.12
C ASP A 167 -11.46 26.78 -12.38
N SER A 168 -10.52 26.41 -13.27
CA SER A 168 -10.40 27.00 -14.61
C SER A 168 -11.38 26.37 -15.59
N ASP A 169 -12.24 25.44 -15.12
CA ASP A 169 -13.15 24.64 -15.94
C ASP A 169 -14.63 25.02 -15.76
N ALA A 170 -14.94 26.14 -15.08
CA ALA A 170 -16.31 26.65 -14.99
C ALA A 170 -16.71 27.60 -16.16
N GLU A 171 -15.87 27.74 -17.18
CA GLU A 171 -16.11 28.59 -18.36
C GLU A 171 -16.13 27.77 -19.67
N ALA A 172 -16.89 26.67 -19.68
CA ALA A 172 -17.19 25.91 -20.89
C ALA A 172 -18.69 25.60 -21.09
N ASP A 173 -19.58 26.09 -20.24
CA ASP A 173 -21.03 25.94 -20.38
C ASP A 173 -21.75 27.28 -20.13
N ALA A 174 -21.37 28.29 -20.90
CA ALA A 174 -22.18 29.49 -21.12
C ALA A 174 -21.94 30.00 -22.55
N GLU A 175 -22.64 29.42 -23.52
CA GLU A 175 -23.42 30.09 -24.60
C GLU A 175 -23.62 29.18 -25.82
N PRO A 176 -24.66 29.40 -26.65
CA PRO A 176 -25.50 30.62 -26.78
C PRO A 176 -26.97 30.48 -26.37
#